data_AF-A0A392RHJ4-F1
#
_entry.id   AF-A0A392RHJ4-F1
#
_cell.length_a   1.000
_cell.length_b   1.000
_cell.length_c   1.000
_cell.angle_alpha   90.00
_cell.angle_beta   90.00
_cell.angle_gamma   90.00
#
_symmetry.space_group_name_H-M   'P 1'
#
loop_
_entity.id
_entity.type
_entity.pdbx_description
1 polymer ?
#
loop_
_entity_poly.entity_id
_entity_poly.type
_entity_poly.pdbx_seq_one_letter_code
_entity_poly.pdbx_strand_id
1 'polypeptide(L)'
;MDVYSAADRLQILPRGIKFKRNFKAYTDTKKLFSLVQTPPGYHEIKDKLLKLCAVSHEEFDHPNPLWKNKEFFIQLPFKLNEDINPTKATHPGMSPSDYALAKKECNQLLNQGLIEPTKSEWACQAF
;
A
#
# COMPACT_ATOMS: atom_id res chain seq x y z
N MET A 1 -8.88 32.57 25.47
CA MET A 1 -9.80 32.78 24.34
C MET A 1 -9.91 31.46 23.62
N ASP A 2 -11.11 30.92 23.41
CA ASP A 2 -11.26 29.61 22.75
C ASP A 2 -10.87 29.72 21.26
N VAL A 3 -10.32 28.62 20.70
CA VAL A 3 -9.89 28.50 19.30
C VAL A 3 -11.02 28.88 18.34
N TYR A 4 -12.26 28.55 18.71
CA TYR A 4 -13.44 28.95 17.95
C TYR A 4 -13.58 30.48 17.82
N SER A 5 -13.33 31.21 18.91
CA SER A 5 -13.43 32.67 18.95
C SER A 5 -12.28 33.35 18.21
N ALA A 6 -11.13 32.68 18.10
CA ALA A 6 -9.96 33.16 17.38
C ALA A 6 -10.04 32.93 15.86
N ALA A 7 -10.86 31.97 15.42
CA ALA A 7 -10.99 31.60 14.02
C ALA A 7 -12.07 32.44 13.32
N ASP A 8 -11.62 33.49 12.63
CA ASP A 8 -12.48 34.37 11.84
C ASP A 8 -13.24 33.56 10.77
N ARG A 9 -14.55 33.81 10.61
CA ARG A 9 -15.44 33.21 9.57
C ARG A 9 -15.84 31.74 9.77
N LEU A 10 -15.78 31.22 10.99
CA LEU A 10 -16.46 29.96 11.36
C LEU A 10 -17.94 30.21 11.68
N GLN A 11 -18.79 29.28 11.27
CA GLN A 11 -20.22 29.25 11.56
C GLN A 11 -20.61 27.88 12.11
N ILE A 12 -21.24 27.83 13.28
CA ILE A 12 -21.82 26.61 13.84
C ILE A 12 -23.23 26.44 13.26
N LEU A 13 -23.48 25.32 12.60
CA LEU A 13 -24.80 24.93 12.08
C LEU A 13 -25.27 23.64 12.78
N PRO A 14 -26.58 23.34 12.80
CA PRO A 14 -27.10 22.09 13.37
C PRO A 14 -26.52 20.82 12.75
N ARG A 15 -25.96 20.90 11.54
CA ARG A 15 -25.32 19.80 10.81
C ARG A 15 -23.79 19.81 10.87
N GLY A 16 -23.17 20.72 11.64
CA GLY A 16 -21.72 20.79 11.80
C GLY A 16 -21.12 22.18 11.62
N ILE A 17 -19.79 22.26 11.59
CA ILE A 17 -19.04 23.53 11.56
C ILE A 17 -18.68 23.90 10.11
N LYS A 18 -18.97 25.12 9.68
CA LYS A 18 -18.70 25.63 8.33
C LYS A 18 -17.66 26.76 8.38
N PHE A 19 -16.73 26.77 7.42
CA PHE A 19 -15.75 27.85 7.24
C PHE A 19 -15.93 28.55 5.89
N LYS A 20 -16.26 29.85 5.88
CA LYS A 20 -16.59 30.66 4.67
C LYS A 20 -17.86 30.20 3.92
N ARG A 21 -18.49 31.11 3.17
CA ARG A 21 -19.78 30.88 2.48
C ARG A 21 -19.76 29.71 1.48
N ASN A 22 -18.64 29.47 0.81
CA ASN A 22 -18.53 28.51 -0.29
C ASN A 22 -18.22 27.07 0.14
N PHE A 23 -17.93 26.82 1.42
CA PHE A 23 -17.66 25.47 1.91
C PHE A 23 -18.92 24.85 2.50
N LYS A 24 -19.02 23.52 2.41
CA LYS A 24 -20.04 22.75 3.14
C LYS A 24 -19.62 22.64 4.61
N ALA A 25 -20.59 22.48 5.51
CA ALA A 25 -20.28 22.19 6.91
C ALA A 25 -19.53 20.86 7.02
N TYR A 26 -18.49 20.82 7.85
CA TYR A 26 -17.84 19.60 8.27
C TYR A 26 -18.86 18.73 9.02
N THR A 27 -19.09 17.53 8.51
CA THR A 27 -19.91 16.49 9.13
C THR A 27 -19.02 15.29 9.37
N ASP A 28 -19.11 14.66 10.55
CA ASP A 28 -18.35 13.42 10.87
C ASP A 28 -18.76 12.21 10.00
N THR A 29 -19.76 12.38 9.14
CA THR A 29 -20.17 11.35 8.20
C THR A 29 -19.11 11.17 7.12
N LYS A 30 -18.24 10.16 7.31
CA LYS A 30 -17.45 9.56 6.23
C LYS A 30 -18.43 9.06 5.18
N LYS A 31 -18.73 9.87 4.16
CA LYS A 31 -19.42 9.41 2.96
C LYS A 31 -18.46 8.58 2.12
N LEU A 32 -17.99 7.47 2.68
CA LEU A 32 -17.54 6.31 1.90
C LEU A 32 -18.82 5.78 1.26
N PHE A 33 -19.05 6.18 0.01
CA PHE A 33 -20.09 5.72 -0.92
C PHE A 33 -21.06 4.68 -0.32
N SER A 34 -22.02 5.14 0.48
CA SER A 34 -23.10 4.27 0.96
C SER A 34 -24.12 4.21 -0.16
N LEU A 35 -24.24 3.03 -0.78
CA LEU A 35 -25.33 2.77 -1.70
C LEU A 35 -26.62 2.73 -0.89
N VAL A 36 -27.46 3.76 -1.04
CA VAL A 36 -28.79 3.83 -0.39
C VAL A 36 -29.68 2.69 -0.88
N GLN A 37 -29.47 2.27 -2.14
CA GLN A 37 -30.07 1.09 -2.74
C GLN A 37 -29.01 0.37 -3.55
N THR A 38 -28.93 -0.94 -3.37
CA THR A 38 -28.03 -1.82 -4.12
C THR A 38 -28.52 -1.92 -5.57
N PRO A 39 -27.72 -1.49 -6.56
CA PRO A 39 -28.11 -1.65 -7.97
C PRO A 39 -28.35 -3.12 -8.32
N PRO A 40 -29.29 -3.43 -9.23
CA PRO A 40 -29.41 -4.77 -9.80
C PRO A 40 -28.05 -5.26 -10.33
N GLY A 41 -27.66 -6.49 -10.00
CA GLY A 41 -26.37 -7.06 -10.40
C GLY A 41 -25.17 -6.71 -9.50
N TYR A 42 -25.32 -5.82 -8.50
CA TYR A 42 -24.21 -5.50 -7.59
C TYR A 42 -23.73 -6.72 -6.80
N HIS A 43 -24.64 -7.56 -6.29
CA HIS A 43 -24.26 -8.76 -5.55
C HIS A 43 -23.49 -9.74 -6.43
N GLU A 44 -23.88 -9.89 -7.69
CA GLU A 44 -23.17 -10.75 -8.66
C GLU A 44 -21.77 -10.24 -8.94
N ILE A 45 -21.59 -8.92 -9.10
CA ILE A 45 -20.28 -8.30 -9.29
C ILE A 45 -19.43 -8.46 -8.03
N LYS A 46 -20.01 -8.20 -6.85
CA LYS A 46 -19.34 -8.37 -5.57
C LYS A 46 -18.84 -9.81 -5.39
N ASP A 47 -19.68 -10.79 -5.65
CA ASP A 47 -19.33 -12.21 -5.51
C ASP A 47 -18.26 -12.61 -6.52
N LYS A 48 -18.31 -12.11 -7.76
CA LYS A 48 -17.25 -12.31 -8.75
C LYS A 48 -15.92 -11.72 -8.29
N LEU A 49 -15.91 -10.50 -7.76
CA LEU A 49 -14.69 -9.84 -7.26
C LEU A 49 -14.12 -10.56 -6.04
N LEU A 50 -14.96 -10.98 -5.09
CA LEU A 50 -14.52 -11.72 -3.92
C LEU A 50 -13.90 -13.08 -4.27
N LYS A 51 -14.40 -13.76 -5.31
CA LYS A 51 -13.81 -15.01 -5.82
C LYS A 51 -12.42 -14.82 -6.41
N LEU A 52 -12.08 -13.62 -6.87
CA LEU A 52 -10.77 -13.29 -7.42
C LEU A 52 -9.77 -12.83 -6.35
N CYS A 53 -10.21 -12.62 -5.10
CA CYS A 53 -9.34 -12.19 -4.01
C CYS A 53 -8.65 -13.42 -3.40
N ALA A 54 -7.35 -13.56 -3.66
CA ALA A 54 -6.51 -14.56 -3.00
C ALA A 54 -5.98 -14.01 -1.66
N VAL A 55 -5.89 -14.86 -0.63
CA VAL A 55 -5.34 -14.47 0.68
C VAL A 55 -3.82 -14.57 0.68
N SER A 56 -3.24 -15.41 -0.18
CA SER A 56 -1.80 -15.54 -0.36
C SER A 56 -1.39 -15.59 -1.84
N HIS A 57 -0.08 -15.52 -2.09
CA HIS A 57 0.46 -15.67 -3.44
C HIS A 57 0.26 -17.09 -3.98
N GLU A 58 0.27 -18.12 -3.12
CA GLU A 58 0.02 -19.50 -3.55
C GLU A 58 -1.44 -19.73 -3.97
N GLU A 59 -2.39 -19.02 -3.35
CA GLU A 59 -3.80 -19.09 -3.68
C GLU A 59 -4.17 -18.26 -4.91
N PHE A 60 -3.28 -17.35 -5.35
CA PHE A 60 -3.50 -16.52 -6.52
C PHE A 60 -3.15 -17.27 -7.81
N ASP A 61 -4.15 -17.93 -8.39
CA ASP A 61 -4.03 -18.56 -9.70
C ASP A 61 -4.58 -17.63 -10.80
N HIS A 62 -3.67 -17.02 -11.56
CA HIS A 62 -4.02 -16.22 -12.74
C HIS A 62 -3.00 -16.50 -13.85
N PRO A 63 -3.43 -16.69 -15.12
CA PRO A 63 -2.52 -17.04 -16.22
C PRO A 63 -1.51 -15.92 -16.52
N ASN A 64 -1.91 -14.66 -16.32
CA ASN A 64 -1.10 -13.47 -16.59
C ASN A 64 -1.06 -12.56 -15.36
N PRO A 65 -0.33 -12.92 -14.29
CA PRO A 65 -0.25 -12.06 -13.12
C PRO A 65 0.59 -10.81 -13.45
N LEU A 66 0.22 -9.68 -12.85
CA LEU A 66 0.82 -8.37 -13.17
C LEU A 66 2.35 -8.36 -12.99
N TRP A 67 2.85 -9.02 -11.94
CA TRP A 67 4.29 -9.10 -11.63
C TRP A 67 5.11 -9.92 -12.63
N LYS A 68 4.48 -10.69 -13.53
CA LYS A 68 5.17 -11.38 -14.63
C LYS A 68 5.14 -10.58 -15.93
N ASN A 69 4.32 -9.54 -16.03
CA ASN A 69 4.20 -8.75 -17.25
C ASN A 69 5.26 -7.63 -17.28
N LYS A 70 6.25 -7.80 -18.16
CA LYS A 70 7.36 -6.87 -18.37
C LYS A 70 6.93 -5.49 -18.88
N GLU A 71 5.76 -5.37 -19.52
CA GLU A 71 5.24 -4.08 -19.99
C GLU A 71 4.91 -3.13 -18.83
N PHE A 72 4.62 -3.69 -17.65
CA PHE A 72 4.37 -2.91 -16.43
C PHE A 72 5.63 -2.66 -15.61
N PHE A 73 6.79 -3.15 -16.04
CA PHE A 73 8.03 -2.93 -15.30
C PHE A 73 8.46 -1.48 -15.48
N ILE A 74 8.62 -0.78 -14.37
CA ILE A 74 9.18 0.57 -14.37
C ILE A 74 10.69 0.49 -14.21
N GLN A 75 11.42 1.28 -15.00
CA GLN A 75 12.82 1.56 -14.71
C GLN A 75 12.85 2.62 -13.63
N LEU A 76 13.39 2.29 -12.46
CA LEU A 76 13.65 3.28 -11.42
C LEU A 76 14.86 4.12 -11.87
N PRO A 77 14.69 5.40 -12.24
CA PRO A 77 15.83 6.23 -12.57
C PRO A 77 16.64 6.48 -11.30
N PHE A 78 17.95 6.25 -11.35
CA PHE A 78 18.83 6.82 -10.33
C PHE A 78 18.74 8.35 -10.41
N LYS A 79 18.93 9.01 -9.28
CA LYS A 79 18.98 10.47 -9.27
C LYS A 79 20.07 10.95 -10.23
N LEU A 80 19.67 11.83 -11.14
CA LEU A 80 20.57 12.44 -12.10
C LEU A 80 21.64 13.23 -11.33
N ASN A 81 22.93 12.96 -11.61
CA ASN A 81 24.11 13.63 -11.03
C ASN A 81 24.47 13.26 -9.57
N GLU A 82 23.89 12.22 -8.98
CA GLU A 82 24.46 11.62 -7.77
C GLU A 82 25.43 10.49 -8.15
N ASP A 83 26.54 10.39 -7.42
CA ASP A 83 27.48 9.28 -7.60
C ASP A 83 26.80 7.97 -7.17
N ILE A 84 26.67 7.04 -8.11
CA ILE A 84 25.93 5.77 -7.93
C ILE A 84 26.89 4.74 -7.28
N ASN A 85 27.49 5.16 -6.15
CA ASN A 85 28.07 4.35 -5.10
C ASN A 85 27.17 3.17 -4.70
N PRO A 86 27.42 1.87 -5.01
CA PRO A 86 26.64 0.81 -4.40
C PRO A 86 26.72 0.91 -2.87
N THR A 87 25.56 1.06 -2.22
CA THR A 87 25.51 0.99 -0.77
C THR A 87 25.86 -0.44 -0.36
N LYS A 88 26.95 -0.59 0.40
CA LYS A 88 27.33 -1.84 1.05
C LYS A 88 27.08 -1.70 2.55
N ALA A 89 25.85 -1.92 2.96
CA ALA A 89 25.54 -1.96 4.39
C ALA A 89 26.22 -3.20 5.01
N THR A 90 26.95 -2.99 6.11
CA THR A 90 27.46 -4.11 6.91
C THR A 90 26.35 -4.61 7.81
N HIS A 91 26.07 -5.91 7.81
CA HIS A 91 24.96 -6.46 8.58
C HIS A 91 25.33 -6.58 10.07
N PRO A 92 24.53 -6.03 11.01
CA PRO A 92 24.62 -6.46 12.39
C PRO A 92 24.29 -7.94 12.47
N GLY A 93 24.93 -8.65 13.41
CA GLY A 93 24.69 -10.08 13.59
C GLY A 93 23.22 -10.34 13.89
N MET A 94 22.61 -11.26 13.12
CA MET A 94 21.25 -11.73 13.35
C MET A 94 21.26 -12.85 14.41
N SER A 95 20.26 -12.89 15.30
CA SER A 95 20.15 -13.97 16.26
C SER A 95 19.88 -15.31 15.55
N PRO A 96 20.24 -16.47 16.15
CA PRO A 96 19.97 -17.77 15.52
C PRO A 96 18.48 -18.02 15.24
N SER A 97 17.59 -17.54 16.10
CA SER A 97 16.13 -17.67 15.91
C SER A 97 15.64 -16.82 14.74
N ASP A 98 16.09 -15.56 14.65
CA ASP A 98 15.68 -14.66 13.58
C ASP A 98 16.23 -15.13 12.24
N TYR A 99 17.46 -15.64 12.24
CA TYR A 99 18.07 -16.23 11.04
C TYR A 99 17.29 -17.44 10.52
N ALA A 100 16.84 -18.32 11.41
CA ALA A 100 16.02 -19.47 11.01
C ALA A 100 14.69 -19.02 10.38
N LEU A 101 14.05 -17.99 10.95
CA LEU A 101 12.80 -17.44 10.42
C LEU A 101 13.02 -16.75 9.06
N ALA A 102 14.00 -15.84 8.97
CA ALA A 102 14.34 -15.14 7.74
C ALA A 102 14.71 -16.12 6.61
N LYS A 103 15.46 -17.18 6.92
CA LYS A 103 15.79 -18.23 5.96
C LYS A 103 14.55 -18.96 5.46
N LYS A 104 13.59 -19.26 6.35
CA LYS A 104 12.33 -19.91 5.97
C LYS A 104 11.52 -19.02 5.03
N GLU A 105 11.36 -17.74 5.35
CA GLU A 105 10.64 -16.77 4.52
C GLU A 105 11.31 -16.57 3.15
N CYS A 106 12.64 -16.41 3.12
CA CYS A 106 13.39 -16.31 1.87
C CYS A 106 13.18 -17.53 0.98
N ASN A 107 13.18 -18.75 1.55
CA ASN A 107 12.92 -19.96 0.78
C ASN A 107 11.49 -20.00 0.21
N GLN A 108 10.49 -19.52 0.96
CA GLN A 108 9.12 -19.42 0.47
C GLN A 108 9.03 -18.45 -0.72
N LEU A 109 9.62 -17.25 -0.59
CA LEU A 109 9.66 -16.25 -1.66
C LEU A 109 10.40 -16.76 -2.90
N LEU A 110 11.49 -17.51 -2.71
CA LEU A 110 12.24 -18.14 -3.80
C LEU A 110 11.39 -19.19 -4.53
N ASN A 111 10.69 -20.05 -3.79
CA ASN A 111 9.79 -21.06 -4.37
C ASN A 111 8.62 -20.43 -5.14
N GLN A 112 8.13 -19.27 -4.69
CA GLN A 112 7.10 -18.49 -5.39
C GLN A 112 7.66 -17.72 -6.60
N GLY A 113 8.99 -17.66 -6.77
CA GLY A 113 9.64 -16.90 -7.85
C GLY A 113 9.56 -15.39 -7.68
N LEU A 114 9.37 -14.90 -6.45
CA LEU A 114 9.32 -13.47 -6.13
C LEU A 114 10.71 -12.86 -5.91
N ILE A 115 11.70 -13.68 -5.56
CA ILE A 115 13.09 -13.28 -5.41
C ILE A 115 14.00 -14.26 -6.14
N GLU A 116 15.21 -13.82 -6.47
CA GLU A 116 16.24 -14.66 -7.07
C GLU A 116 17.62 -14.35 -6.47
N PRO A 117 18.55 -15.32 -6.46
CA PRO A 117 19.92 -15.06 -6.08
C PRO A 117 20.56 -14.05 -7.04
N THR A 118 21.25 -13.04 -6.49
CA THR A 118 21.92 -12.01 -7.28
C THR A 118 23.38 -11.85 -6.86
N LYS A 119 24.20 -11.33 -7.78
CA LYS A 119 25.58 -10.90 -7.54
C LYS A 119 25.68 -9.36 -7.51
N SER A 120 24.58 -8.69 -7.21
CA SER A 120 24.54 -7.23 -7.11
C SER A 120 25.56 -6.73 -6.09
N GLU A 121 26.27 -5.66 -6.45
CA GLU A 121 27.15 -4.93 -5.50
C GLU A 121 26.34 -4.13 -4.47
N TRP A 122 25.02 -4.03 -4.65
CA TRP A 122 24.10 -3.37 -3.73
C TRP A 122 23.64 -4.32 -2.64
N ALA A 123 23.85 -3.92 -1.39
CA ALA A 123 23.38 -4.64 -0.22
C ALA A 123 22.74 -3.66 0.78
N CYS A 124 21.48 -3.93 1.12
CA CYS A 124 20.78 -3.25 2.21
C CYS A 124 20.74 -4.15 3.43
N GLN A 125 20.79 -3.57 4.63
CA GLN A 125 20.57 -4.32 5.85
C GLN A 125 19.15 -4.91 5.84
N ALA A 126 19.05 -6.22 5.98
CA ALA A 126 17.81 -6.91 6.30
C ALA A 126 17.71 -7.00 7.83
N PHE A 127 16.67 -6.37 8.39
CA PHE A 127 16.29 -6.34 9.81
C PHE A 127 17.45 -6.16 10.79
#